data_AF-A0A7R9S5R6-F1
#
_entry.id   AF-A0A7R9S5R6-F1
#
_cell.length_a   1.000
_cell.length_b   1.000
_cell.length_c   1.000
_cell.angle_alpha   90.00
_cell.angle_beta   90.00
_cell.angle_gamma   90.00
#
_symmetry.space_group_name_H-M   'P 1'
#
loop_
_entity.id
_entity.type
_entity.pdbx_description
1 polymer ?
#
loop_
_entity_poly.entity_id
_entity_poly.type
_entity_poly.pdbx_seq_one_letter_code
_entity_poly.pdbx_strand_id
1 'polypeptide(L)'
;SPLYLIFFGLKLIFHPQLPKFPVLNVFMIQNAIFHPPSVLTCYGNLIAARHCRTMTDWYRYLKYAPDLRCTQDRNVKVWWFPIDYNQTHINGRLERDGKKSSNACTIICILMAQKIFHQGLKIWGFPDQPLSKTLVTAFAECIADGNTIHERLLRNGQLEHMNLTVPEALSACGNRSKHLVEWYYVQKSLVYLMPMRQSLYENLQHGISEWQTRPPPHSSPDLYVILIADSRSVLLVYQKEFEKITLIDSHSHMHSGSVIAQVEITHLRDLCFWYDAICIEVFGTRPDCYELSFLYFKNFGYGDIPGIS
;
A
#
# COMPACT_ATOMS: atom_id res chain seq x y z
N SER A 1 53.26 7.10 -24.28
CA SER A 1 53.06 8.17 -25.28
C SER A 1 51.68 7.99 -25.89
N PRO A 2 50.80 9.00 -25.83
CA PRO A 2 49.37 8.80 -25.61
C PRO A 2 48.53 8.52 -26.86
N LEU A 3 47.31 8.08 -26.56
CA LEU A 3 46.26 7.52 -27.42
C LEU A 3 45.63 8.51 -28.41
N TYR A 4 45.23 7.94 -29.54
CA TYR A 4 44.28 8.48 -30.52
C TYR A 4 42.84 8.47 -29.97
N LEU A 5 42.10 9.56 -30.22
CA LEU A 5 40.63 9.59 -30.20
C LEU A 5 40.15 9.84 -31.63
N ILE A 6 39.39 8.90 -32.19
CA ILE A 6 38.71 9.02 -33.49
C ILE A 6 37.22 9.21 -33.22
N PHE A 7 36.65 10.27 -33.79
CA PHE A 7 35.22 10.58 -33.82
C PHE A 7 34.54 9.91 -35.01
N PHE A 8 33.37 9.32 -34.78
CA PHE A 8 32.27 9.14 -35.75
C PHE A 8 30.99 9.56 -34.99
N GLY A 9 30.08 10.43 -35.44
CA GLY A 9 29.71 10.80 -36.80
C GLY A 9 28.33 10.22 -37.11
N LEU A 10 27.25 10.78 -36.56
CA LEU A 10 25.87 10.43 -36.93
C LEU A 10 25.04 11.69 -37.19
N LYS A 11 24.58 11.78 -38.43
CA LYS A 11 23.94 12.92 -39.09
C LYS A 11 22.43 12.72 -39.00
N LEU A 12 21.72 13.55 -38.23
CA LEU A 12 20.25 13.55 -38.18
C LEU A 12 19.70 14.46 -39.28
N ILE A 13 18.85 13.88 -40.14
CA ILE A 13 18.09 14.57 -41.18
C ILE A 13 16.77 15.04 -40.56
N PHE A 14 16.51 16.35 -40.58
CA PHE A 14 15.25 16.95 -40.12
C PHE A 14 14.20 16.95 -41.22
N HIS A 15 12.98 16.51 -40.91
CA HIS A 15 11.77 16.77 -41.70
C HIS A 15 10.83 17.66 -40.86
N PRO A 16 10.29 18.77 -41.40
CA PRO A 16 9.49 19.70 -40.61
C PRO A 16 8.02 19.28 -40.63
N GLN A 17 7.33 19.36 -39.48
CA GLN A 17 5.90 19.60 -39.25
C GLN A 17 5.40 18.87 -37.98
N LEU A 18 5.78 19.34 -36.77
CA LEU A 18 5.02 19.10 -35.53
C LEU A 18 5.23 20.27 -34.54
N PRO A 19 4.22 20.65 -33.73
CA PRO A 19 4.20 21.89 -32.96
C PRO A 19 5.04 21.86 -31.68
N LYS A 20 5.48 23.06 -31.30
CA LYS A 20 6.44 23.40 -30.23
C LYS A 20 5.96 22.98 -28.83
N PHE A 21 6.76 22.18 -28.12
CA PHE A 21 6.74 22.07 -26.66
C PHE A 21 7.94 22.81 -26.05
N PRO A 22 7.81 23.45 -24.88
CA PRO A 22 8.90 24.20 -24.27
C PRO A 22 9.99 23.26 -23.71
N VAL A 23 11.22 23.59 -24.07
CA VAL A 23 12.49 22.95 -23.72
C VAL A 23 12.73 23.09 -22.21
N LEU A 24 12.78 21.98 -21.47
CA LEU A 24 13.41 21.93 -20.16
C LEU A 24 14.85 21.47 -20.32
N ASN A 25 15.77 22.33 -19.89
CA ASN A 25 17.22 22.16 -19.95
C ASN A 25 17.68 20.85 -19.28
N VAL A 26 18.30 19.98 -20.08
CA VAL A 26 19.17 18.90 -19.62
C VAL A 26 20.59 19.47 -19.63
N PHE A 27 21.11 19.89 -18.46
CA PHE A 27 22.55 20.05 -18.26
C PHE A 27 22.91 19.88 -16.78
N MET A 28 24.05 19.21 -16.56
CA MET A 28 24.79 19.02 -15.30
C MET A 28 24.59 17.68 -14.57
N ILE A 29 25.20 16.64 -15.15
CA ILE A 29 25.97 15.66 -14.36
C ILE A 29 27.40 15.73 -14.86
N GLN A 30 28.28 16.43 -14.15
CA GLN A 30 29.72 16.17 -14.14
C GLN A 30 30.38 16.94 -12.99
N ASN A 31 31.30 16.26 -12.31
CA ASN A 31 32.28 16.74 -11.32
C ASN A 31 31.84 16.81 -9.85
N ALA A 32 31.95 15.66 -9.18
CA ALA A 32 32.28 15.61 -7.76
C ALA A 32 33.77 15.23 -7.65
N ILE A 33 34.62 16.09 -7.08
CA ILE A 33 35.93 15.78 -6.46
C ILE A 33 36.48 17.07 -5.77
N PHE A 34 36.68 16.97 -4.45
CA PHE A 34 37.61 17.69 -3.53
C PHE A 34 37.42 19.19 -3.14
N HIS A 35 36.92 19.46 -1.91
CA HIS A 35 37.59 20.08 -0.72
C HIS A 35 36.57 20.69 0.31
N PRO A 36 36.95 20.90 1.61
CA PRO A 36 36.02 20.98 2.75
C PRO A 36 35.83 22.43 3.30
N PRO A 37 35.10 22.68 4.43
CA PRO A 37 33.94 23.57 4.46
C PRO A 37 34.24 24.99 5.00
N SER A 38 33.50 25.99 4.51
CA SER A 38 33.37 27.28 5.19
C SER A 38 31.93 27.79 5.18
N VAL A 39 31.48 28.05 6.41
CA VAL A 39 30.26 28.70 6.92
C VAL A 39 29.64 29.77 6.00
N LEU A 40 28.30 29.75 5.94
CA LEU A 40 27.27 30.71 5.45
C LEU A 40 26.32 29.94 4.50
N THR A 41 25.00 29.79 4.71
CA THR A 41 24.05 30.56 5.52
C THR A 41 22.80 29.71 5.75
N CYS A 42 22.19 29.88 6.92
CA CYS A 42 20.91 29.30 7.32
C CYS A 42 19.73 29.78 6.44
N TYR A 43 18.63 29.02 6.50
CA TYR A 43 17.33 29.18 5.81
C TYR A 43 17.20 28.48 4.45
N GLY A 44 17.12 27.15 4.50
CA GLY A 44 16.75 26.33 3.34
C GLY A 44 16.70 24.82 3.63
N ASN A 45 17.43 24.35 4.66
CA ASN A 45 17.68 22.92 4.85
C ASN A 45 16.79 22.21 5.89
N LEU A 46 15.85 22.89 6.55
CA LEU A 46 14.97 22.24 7.55
C LEU A 46 13.76 21.52 6.95
N ILE A 47 13.39 21.80 5.70
CA ILE A 47 12.29 21.11 5.01
C ILE A 47 12.81 19.91 4.22
N ALA A 48 14.02 20.00 3.64
CA ALA A 48 14.67 18.88 2.96
C ALA A 48 15.18 17.79 3.92
N ALA A 49 15.55 18.15 5.16
CA ALA A 49 16.05 17.20 6.17
C ALA A 49 14.97 16.25 6.75
N ARG A 50 13.68 16.50 6.53
CA ARG A 50 12.60 15.57 6.92
C ARG A 50 12.20 14.58 5.82
N HIS A 51 12.67 14.77 4.59
CA HIS A 51 12.38 13.90 3.45
C HIS A 51 13.57 13.05 2.98
N CYS A 52 14.74 13.19 3.62
CA CYS A 52 15.87 12.31 3.39
C CYS A 52 15.97 11.29 4.54
N ARG A 53 15.05 10.30 4.59
CA ARG A 53 15.40 9.00 5.19
C ARG A 53 16.53 8.46 4.31
N THR A 54 17.72 8.41 4.87
CA THR A 54 18.99 8.07 4.22
C THR A 54 18.85 6.83 3.34
N MET A 55 19.54 6.79 2.19
CA MET A 55 19.67 5.59 1.31
C MET A 55 19.97 4.29 2.07
N THR A 56 20.56 4.36 3.27
CA THR A 56 20.80 3.23 4.17
C THR A 56 19.55 2.54 4.72
N ASP A 57 18.40 3.22 4.84
CA ASP A 57 17.14 2.56 5.25
C ASP A 57 16.56 1.70 4.11
N TRP A 58 16.70 2.13 2.86
CA TRP A 58 16.24 1.40 1.67
C TRP A 58 16.94 0.04 1.53
N TYR A 59 18.25 -0.03 1.80
CA TYR A 59 18.99 -1.29 1.82
C TYR A 59 18.59 -2.23 2.96
N ARG A 60 18.03 -1.71 4.06
CA ARG A 60 17.55 -2.53 5.18
C ARG A 60 16.37 -3.40 4.78
N TYR A 61 15.56 -2.94 3.82
CA TYR A 61 14.38 -3.67 3.37
C TYR A 61 14.53 -4.44 2.07
N LEU A 62 15.63 -4.27 1.34
CA LEU A 62 15.98 -5.11 0.17
C LEU A 62 16.15 -6.60 0.54
N LYS A 63 16.40 -6.94 1.81
CA LYS A 63 16.33 -8.34 2.31
C LYS A 63 14.90 -8.91 2.37
N TYR A 64 13.88 -8.06 2.28
CA TYR A 64 12.47 -8.42 2.42
C TYR A 64 11.73 -8.48 1.07
N ALA A 65 12.42 -8.72 -0.04
CA ALA A 65 11.78 -9.22 -1.26
C ALA A 65 12.03 -10.74 -1.38
N PRO A 66 11.47 -11.57 -0.46
CA PRO A 66 11.71 -12.99 -0.48
C PRO A 66 11.11 -13.63 -1.73
N ASP A 67 11.57 -14.83 -2.03
CA ASP A 67 10.86 -15.68 -2.97
C ASP A 67 9.50 -16.06 -2.38
N LEU A 68 8.44 -15.71 -3.10
CA LEU A 68 7.07 -15.97 -2.69
C LEU A 68 6.64 -17.33 -3.24
N ARG A 69 6.01 -18.14 -2.38
CA ARG A 69 5.34 -19.35 -2.87
C ARG A 69 4.00 -18.93 -3.45
N CYS A 70 3.83 -19.10 -4.76
CA CYS A 70 2.54 -18.89 -5.42
C CYS A 70 1.74 -20.20 -5.44
N THR A 71 0.47 -20.15 -5.04
CA THR A 71 -0.49 -21.23 -5.21
C THR A 71 -1.74 -20.70 -5.88
N GLN A 72 -2.56 -21.60 -6.41
CA GLN A 72 -3.85 -21.24 -6.98
C GLN A 72 -4.93 -22.12 -6.36
N ASP A 73 -5.98 -21.48 -5.83
CA ASP A 73 -7.20 -22.14 -5.36
C ASP A 73 -8.35 -21.64 -6.23
N ARG A 74 -8.88 -22.51 -7.09
CA ARG A 74 -9.83 -22.15 -8.17
C ARG A 74 -9.30 -20.97 -8.99
N ASN A 75 -9.94 -19.81 -8.89
CA ASN A 75 -9.58 -18.57 -9.59
C ASN A 75 -8.70 -17.64 -8.74
N VAL A 76 -8.48 -17.96 -7.47
CA VAL A 76 -7.70 -17.15 -6.52
C VAL A 76 -6.23 -17.50 -6.62
N LYS A 77 -5.43 -16.52 -7.06
CA LYS A 77 -3.97 -16.60 -7.02
C LYS A 77 -3.49 -16.09 -5.68
N VAL A 78 -2.66 -16.86 -4.99
CA VAL A 78 -2.23 -16.57 -3.62
C VAL A 78 -0.71 -16.60 -3.54
N TRP A 79 -0.12 -15.49 -3.12
CA TRP A 79 1.31 -15.39 -2.82
C TRP A 79 1.51 -15.45 -1.31
N TRP A 80 2.10 -16.55 -0.86
CA TRP A 80 2.43 -16.81 0.53
C TRP A 80 3.83 -16.29 0.83
N PHE A 81 3.91 -15.45 1.87
CA PHE A 81 5.19 -14.93 2.35
C PHE A 81 5.84 -15.89 3.35
N PRO A 82 7.17 -15.83 3.54
CA PRO A 82 7.87 -16.59 4.57
C PRO A 82 7.28 -16.37 5.97
N ILE A 83 7.45 -17.35 6.85
CA ILE A 83 6.83 -17.37 8.19
C ILE A 83 7.20 -16.17 9.08
N ASP A 84 8.34 -15.55 8.87
CA ASP A 84 8.83 -14.38 9.61
C ASP A 84 8.41 -13.04 8.98
N TYR A 85 7.78 -13.09 7.80
CA TYR A 85 7.24 -11.93 7.12
C TYR A 85 5.79 -11.72 7.53
N ASN A 86 5.56 -11.04 8.65
CA ASN A 86 4.21 -10.64 9.10
C ASN A 86 4.29 -9.56 10.18
N GLN A 87 3.15 -8.99 10.55
CA GLN A 87 3.08 -7.92 11.54
C GLN A 87 3.60 -8.27 12.93
N THR A 88 3.64 -9.55 13.30
CA THR A 88 4.20 -9.97 14.58
C THR A 88 5.72 -10.06 14.54
N HIS A 89 6.30 -10.58 13.44
CA HIS A 89 7.72 -10.94 13.40
C HIS A 89 8.63 -9.92 12.71
N ILE A 90 8.09 -9.10 11.79
CA ILE A 90 8.92 -8.16 11.04
C ILE A 90 9.66 -7.20 11.98
N ASN A 91 10.91 -6.86 11.65
CA ASN A 91 11.85 -6.08 12.48
C ASN A 91 12.32 -6.76 13.78
N GLY A 92 12.24 -8.09 13.88
CA GLY A 92 12.79 -8.79 15.04
C GLY A 92 12.04 -8.46 16.33
N ARG A 93 10.75 -8.14 16.19
CA ARG A 93 9.75 -8.29 17.26
C ARG A 93 9.63 -9.79 17.54
N LEU A 94 10.66 -10.36 18.15
CA LEU A 94 10.49 -11.56 18.95
C LEU A 94 9.59 -11.20 20.12
N GLU A 95 8.92 -12.20 20.68
CA GLU A 95 8.02 -12.19 21.84
C GLU A 95 8.64 -11.51 23.08
N ARG A 96 8.96 -10.21 23.00
CA ARG A 96 9.82 -9.53 23.98
C ARG A 96 9.17 -9.47 25.37
N ASP A 97 7.86 -9.65 25.45
CA ASP A 97 7.09 -9.54 26.69
C ASP A 97 6.03 -10.66 26.84
N GLY A 98 6.14 -11.78 26.12
CA GLY A 98 5.10 -12.83 26.12
C GLY A 98 3.76 -12.39 25.52
N LYS A 99 3.65 -11.16 24.98
CA LYS A 99 2.50 -10.66 24.23
C LYS A 99 2.61 -11.06 22.76
N LYS A 100 1.68 -11.92 22.32
CA LYS A 100 1.71 -12.68 21.06
C LYS A 100 1.21 -11.96 19.80
N SER A 101 0.81 -10.69 19.84
CA SER A 101 0.17 -10.06 18.68
C SER A 101 0.53 -8.59 18.50
N SER A 102 0.76 -8.19 17.25
CA SER A 102 0.64 -6.79 16.84
C SER A 102 -0.81 -6.49 16.48
N ASN A 103 -1.31 -5.33 16.89
CA ASN A 103 -2.66 -4.84 16.61
C ASN A 103 -2.64 -3.63 15.64
N ALA A 104 -1.58 -3.55 14.82
CA ALA A 104 -1.37 -2.45 13.88
C ALA A 104 -2.05 -2.65 12.51
N CYS A 105 -2.78 -3.74 12.29
CA CYS A 105 -3.30 -4.15 10.97
C CYS A 105 -4.11 -3.06 10.26
N THR A 106 -4.98 -2.31 10.97
CA THR A 106 -5.72 -1.19 10.36
C THR A 106 -4.78 -0.07 9.87
N ILE A 107 -3.74 0.27 10.64
CA ILE A 107 -2.72 1.26 10.24
C ILE A 107 -1.94 0.74 9.01
N ILE A 108 -1.58 -0.54 9.01
CA ILE A 108 -0.86 -1.18 7.90
C ILE A 108 -1.70 -1.10 6.62
N CYS A 109 -3.01 -1.36 6.68
CA CYS A 109 -3.92 -1.21 5.56
C CYS A 109 -3.92 0.21 5.00
N ILE A 110 -4.01 1.22 5.87
CA ILE A 110 -3.99 2.64 5.47
C ILE A 110 -2.64 3.03 4.83
N LEU A 111 -1.52 2.63 5.42
CA LEU A 111 -0.20 2.89 4.86
C LEU A 111 0.00 2.18 3.52
N MET A 112 -0.53 0.97 3.36
CA MET A 112 -0.45 0.23 2.11
C MET A 112 -1.27 0.89 1.01
N ALA A 113 -2.49 1.31 1.29
CA ALA A 113 -3.31 2.09 0.35
C ALA A 113 -2.57 3.35 -0.11
N GLN A 114 -1.92 4.08 0.82
CA GLN A 114 -1.09 5.25 0.50
C GLN A 114 0.09 4.92 -0.41
N LYS A 115 0.85 3.86 -0.12
CA LYS A 115 1.98 3.49 -0.96
C LYS A 115 1.54 3.09 -2.35
N ILE A 116 0.46 2.31 -2.47
CA ILE A 116 -0.09 1.91 -3.76
C ILE A 116 -0.46 3.14 -4.59
N PHE A 117 -1.23 4.06 -4.02
CA PHE A 117 -1.65 5.26 -4.73
C PHE A 117 -0.48 6.19 -5.08
N HIS A 118 0.33 6.60 -4.10
CA HIS A 118 1.36 7.62 -4.30
C HIS A 118 2.54 7.14 -5.14
N GLN A 119 2.85 5.84 -5.14
CA GLN A 119 3.90 5.28 -5.99
C GLN A 119 3.35 4.72 -7.31
N GLY A 120 2.03 4.80 -7.53
CA GLY A 120 1.38 4.23 -8.72
C GLY A 120 1.61 2.72 -8.85
N LEU A 121 1.60 1.99 -7.73
CA LEU A 121 1.89 0.56 -7.75
C LEU A 121 0.77 -0.20 -8.44
N LYS A 122 1.14 -0.84 -9.54
CA LYS A 122 0.30 -1.83 -10.21
C LYS A 122 0.47 -3.13 -9.44
N ILE A 123 -0.63 -3.67 -8.91
CA ILE A 123 -0.64 -4.98 -8.26
C ILE A 123 -0.96 -5.99 -9.34
N TRP A 124 0.08 -6.62 -9.86
CA TRP A 124 -0.03 -7.65 -10.85
C TRP A 124 0.94 -8.77 -10.51
N GLY A 125 0.44 -9.99 -10.62
CA GLY A 125 1.24 -11.19 -10.52
C GLY A 125 0.56 -12.30 -11.29
N PHE A 126 1.37 -13.15 -11.87
CA PHE A 126 0.96 -14.41 -12.48
C PHE A 126 1.69 -15.56 -11.79
N PRO A 127 1.23 -16.81 -11.89
CA PRO A 127 1.97 -17.95 -11.34
C PRO A 127 3.42 -18.02 -11.85
N ASP A 128 3.65 -17.62 -13.09
CA ASP A 128 4.93 -17.52 -13.79
C ASP A 128 5.64 -16.16 -13.62
N GLN A 129 4.96 -15.16 -13.07
CA GLN A 129 5.53 -13.82 -12.81
C GLN A 129 5.21 -13.37 -11.38
N PRO A 130 6.16 -13.45 -10.44
CA PRO A 130 5.91 -13.11 -9.04
C PRO A 130 5.51 -11.64 -8.89
N LEU A 131 4.88 -11.32 -7.75
CA LEU A 131 4.60 -9.93 -7.39
C LEU A 131 5.86 -9.07 -7.47
N SER A 132 5.70 -7.83 -7.93
CA SER A 132 6.84 -6.93 -8.07
C SER A 132 7.59 -6.75 -6.76
N LYS A 133 8.93 -6.75 -6.82
CA LYS A 133 9.77 -6.50 -5.63
C LYS A 133 9.47 -5.17 -4.97
N THR A 134 9.04 -4.17 -5.74
CA THR A 134 8.60 -2.86 -5.24
C THR A 134 7.35 -3.00 -4.36
N LEU A 135 6.33 -3.73 -4.81
CA LEU A 135 5.12 -3.97 -4.02
C LEU A 135 5.44 -4.72 -2.72
N VAL A 136 6.27 -5.76 -2.83
CA VAL A 136 6.70 -6.56 -1.69
C VAL A 136 7.47 -5.70 -0.69
N THR A 137 8.46 -4.93 -1.13
CA THR A 137 9.23 -4.02 -0.26
C THR A 137 8.32 -2.96 0.38
N ALA A 138 7.41 -2.37 -0.38
CA ALA A 138 6.42 -1.42 0.12
C ALA A 138 5.55 -2.03 1.22
N PHE A 139 5.17 -3.30 1.08
CA PHE A 139 4.40 -4.00 2.10
C PHE A 139 5.20 -4.20 3.39
N ALA A 140 6.46 -4.64 3.30
CA ALA A 140 7.35 -4.76 4.48
C ALA A 140 7.49 -3.44 5.22
N GLU A 141 7.70 -2.35 4.48
CA GLU A 141 7.80 -1.00 5.04
C GLU A 141 6.50 -0.58 5.74
N CYS A 142 5.32 -0.87 5.16
CA CYS A 142 4.03 -0.57 5.77
C CYS A 142 3.82 -1.36 7.07
N ILE A 143 4.20 -2.63 7.10
CA ILE A 143 4.12 -3.44 8.32
C ILE A 143 5.01 -2.81 9.40
N ALA A 144 6.27 -2.49 9.08
CA ALA A 144 7.23 -1.88 9.99
C ALA A 144 6.79 -0.50 10.51
N ASP A 145 6.37 0.40 9.63
CA ASP A 145 5.91 1.74 9.98
C ASP A 145 4.60 1.67 10.78
N GLY A 146 3.65 0.81 10.38
CA GLY A 146 2.37 0.65 11.08
C GLY A 146 2.56 0.17 12.52
N ASN A 147 3.42 -0.83 12.68
CA ASN A 147 3.90 -1.32 13.97
C ASN A 147 4.48 -0.21 14.85
N THR A 148 5.34 0.63 14.27
CA THR A 148 5.99 1.75 14.98
C THR A 148 4.99 2.82 15.41
N ILE A 149 4.03 3.15 14.55
CA ILE A 149 2.97 4.12 14.84
C ILE A 149 2.08 3.59 15.99
N HIS A 150 1.66 2.32 15.92
CA HIS A 150 0.84 1.70 16.96
C HIS A 150 1.53 1.68 18.33
N GLU A 151 2.78 1.25 18.40
CA GLU A 151 3.56 1.29 19.65
C GLU A 151 3.69 2.69 20.23
N ARG A 152 3.87 3.70 19.38
CA ARG A 152 3.93 5.09 19.81
C ARG A 152 2.60 5.54 20.42
N LEU A 153 1.47 5.22 19.80
CA LEU A 153 0.14 5.55 20.33
C LEU A 153 -0.09 4.87 21.68
N LEU A 154 0.28 3.58 21.80
CA LEU A 154 0.17 2.83 23.04
C LEU A 154 1.01 3.45 24.16
N ARG A 155 2.29 3.77 23.89
CA ARG A 155 3.19 4.40 24.88
C ARG A 155 2.72 5.78 25.32
N ASN A 156 2.05 6.50 24.43
CA ASN A 156 1.51 7.83 24.73
C ASN A 156 0.13 7.80 25.40
N GLY A 157 -0.46 6.62 25.63
CA GLY A 157 -1.81 6.50 26.20
C GLY A 157 -2.91 7.04 25.27
N GLN A 158 -2.68 7.06 23.95
CA GLN A 158 -3.60 7.61 22.95
C GLN A 158 -4.55 6.56 22.37
N LEU A 159 -4.52 5.33 22.90
CA LEU A 159 -5.37 4.22 22.49
C LEU A 159 -6.41 3.95 23.58
N GLU A 160 -7.69 4.17 23.27
CA GLU A 160 -8.79 3.72 24.13
C GLU A 160 -8.94 2.19 24.05
N HIS A 161 -8.79 1.66 22.85
CA HIS A 161 -8.80 0.22 22.57
C HIS A 161 -7.51 -0.21 21.86
N MET A 162 -7.16 -1.48 22.03
CA MET A 162 -5.94 -2.04 21.44
C MET A 162 -5.97 -2.07 19.91
N ASN A 163 -7.16 -2.20 19.32
CA ASN A 163 -7.41 -2.18 17.88
C ASN A 163 -7.97 -0.80 17.51
N LEU A 164 -7.55 -0.30 16.35
CA LEU A 164 -8.02 0.98 15.84
C LEU A 164 -9.15 0.77 14.83
N THR A 165 -10.17 1.61 14.95
CA THR A 165 -11.14 1.87 13.89
C THR A 165 -10.46 2.55 12.70
N VAL A 166 -11.12 2.54 11.53
CA VAL A 166 -10.58 3.21 10.33
C VAL A 166 -10.35 4.71 10.54
N PRO A 167 -11.27 5.48 11.15
CA PRO A 167 -11.03 6.90 11.45
C PRO A 167 -9.84 7.15 12.37
N GLU A 168 -9.66 6.34 13.42
CA GLU A 168 -8.51 6.48 14.32
C GLU A 168 -7.19 6.16 13.61
N ALA A 169 -7.17 5.10 12.79
CA ALA A 169 -5.99 4.74 12.00
C ALA A 169 -5.63 5.81 10.96
N LEU A 170 -6.63 6.42 10.31
CA LEU A 170 -6.46 7.57 9.41
C LEU A 170 -5.84 8.75 10.17
N SER A 171 -6.36 9.08 11.35
CA SER A 171 -5.84 10.15 12.21
C SER A 171 -4.40 9.88 12.65
N ALA A 172 -4.09 8.64 13.05
CA ALA A 172 -2.75 8.20 13.45
C ALA A 172 -1.70 8.31 12.34
N CYS A 173 -2.10 8.13 11.08
CA CYS A 173 -1.24 8.31 9.92
C CYS A 173 -0.95 9.80 9.60
N GLY A 174 -1.70 10.72 10.21
CA GLY A 174 -1.52 12.17 10.10
C GLY A 174 -1.58 12.66 8.65
N ASN A 175 -0.72 13.62 8.28
CA ASN A 175 -0.72 14.21 6.95
C ASN A 175 -0.50 13.20 5.80
N ARG A 176 -0.03 11.97 6.08
CA ARG A 176 0.14 10.93 5.05
C ARG A 176 -1.21 10.45 4.48
N SER A 177 -2.30 10.56 5.24
CA SER A 177 -3.66 10.15 4.85
C SER A 177 -4.54 11.32 4.40
N LYS A 178 -4.00 12.54 4.26
CA LYS A 178 -4.78 13.76 4.00
C LYS A 178 -5.72 13.68 2.78
N HIS A 179 -5.38 12.82 1.82
CA HIS A 179 -6.14 12.64 0.57
C HIS A 179 -6.94 11.33 0.53
N LEU A 180 -6.71 10.41 1.47
CA LEU A 180 -7.45 9.16 1.58
C LEU A 180 -8.73 9.42 2.38
N VAL A 181 -9.86 9.37 1.71
CA VAL A 181 -11.16 9.74 2.26
C VAL A 181 -12.08 8.54 2.21
N GLU A 182 -12.86 8.36 3.27
CA GLU A 182 -13.92 7.36 3.30
C GLU A 182 -15.14 7.80 2.47
N TRP A 183 -15.71 6.87 1.72
CA TRP A 183 -16.78 7.14 0.76
C TRP A 183 -18.17 7.20 1.40
N TYR A 184 -18.38 8.19 2.27
CA TYR A 184 -19.61 8.36 3.05
C TYR A 184 -20.92 8.54 2.27
N TYR A 185 -20.88 9.06 1.05
CA TYR A 185 -22.09 9.49 0.32
C TYR A 185 -22.93 8.33 -0.24
N VAL A 186 -22.34 7.15 -0.45
CA VAL A 186 -23.05 5.98 -1.01
C VAL A 186 -22.92 4.76 -0.08
N GLN A 187 -21.79 4.58 0.59
CA GLN A 187 -21.58 3.52 1.59
C GLN A 187 -20.80 4.09 2.78
N LYS A 188 -21.50 4.37 3.89
CA LYS A 188 -20.80 4.57 5.18
C LYS A 188 -20.00 3.29 5.51
N SER A 189 -18.96 3.35 6.34
CA SER A 189 -18.48 2.13 7.01
C SER A 189 -19.68 1.42 7.64
N LEU A 190 -20.02 0.27 7.08
CA LEU A 190 -21.18 -0.49 7.48
C LEU A 190 -20.68 -1.68 8.28
N VAL A 191 -21.16 -1.77 9.52
CA VAL A 191 -21.06 -2.98 10.32
C VAL A 191 -22.22 -3.88 9.93
N TYR A 192 -21.89 -5.00 9.32
CA TYR A 192 -22.83 -6.03 8.90
C TYR A 192 -22.95 -7.03 10.04
N LEU A 193 -24.10 -7.08 10.70
CA LEU A 193 -24.44 -8.08 11.72
C LEU A 193 -25.00 -9.34 11.07
N MET A 194 -24.20 -9.97 10.20
CA MET A 194 -24.58 -11.16 9.44
C MET A 194 -23.35 -12.02 9.12
N PRO A 195 -23.52 -13.36 8.95
CA PRO A 195 -22.43 -14.25 8.62
C PRO A 195 -21.65 -13.81 7.37
N MET A 196 -20.34 -13.63 7.52
CA MET A 196 -19.45 -13.19 6.44
C MET A 196 -19.51 -14.16 5.25
N ARG A 197 -19.50 -15.47 5.53
CA ARG A 197 -19.67 -16.55 4.53
C ARG A 197 -20.85 -16.35 3.58
N GLN A 198 -21.96 -15.80 4.08
CA GLN A 198 -23.20 -15.70 3.31
C GLN A 198 -23.31 -14.37 2.57
N SER A 199 -22.69 -13.31 3.07
CA SER A 199 -23.01 -11.93 2.68
C SER A 199 -21.85 -11.12 2.12
N LEU A 200 -20.60 -11.50 2.40
CA LEU A 200 -19.43 -10.69 2.05
C LEU A 200 -19.36 -10.37 0.55
N TYR A 201 -19.61 -11.38 -0.30
CA TYR A 201 -19.61 -11.20 -1.74
C TYR A 201 -20.64 -10.17 -2.19
N GLU A 202 -21.88 -10.27 -1.70
CA GLU A 202 -22.97 -9.39 -2.14
C GLU A 202 -22.71 -7.94 -1.74
N ASN A 203 -22.21 -7.73 -0.52
CA ASN A 203 -21.90 -6.41 0.00
C ASN A 203 -20.68 -5.77 -0.68
N LEU A 204 -19.61 -6.55 -0.92
CA LEU A 204 -18.46 -6.07 -1.70
C LEU A 204 -18.83 -5.79 -3.15
N GLN A 205 -19.56 -6.71 -3.81
CA GLN A 205 -19.99 -6.54 -5.19
C GLN A 205 -20.86 -5.30 -5.35
N HIS A 206 -21.79 -5.06 -4.41
CA HIS A 206 -22.63 -3.87 -4.44
C HIS A 206 -21.78 -2.58 -4.38
N GLY A 207 -20.80 -2.51 -3.47
CA GLY A 207 -19.92 -1.35 -3.35
C GLY A 207 -19.03 -1.12 -4.58
N ILE A 208 -18.49 -2.19 -5.15
CA ILE A 208 -17.66 -2.11 -6.36
C ILE A 208 -18.51 -1.73 -7.57
N SER A 209 -19.72 -2.27 -7.71
CA SER A 209 -20.65 -1.89 -8.79
C SER A 209 -21.05 -0.40 -8.70
N GLU A 210 -21.35 0.09 -7.50
CA GLU A 210 -21.61 1.53 -7.31
C GLU A 210 -20.37 2.36 -7.63
N TRP A 211 -19.17 1.91 -7.27
CA TRP A 211 -17.92 2.59 -7.62
C TRP A 211 -17.70 2.66 -9.13
N GLN A 212 -17.96 1.57 -9.84
CA GLN A 212 -17.79 1.50 -11.30
C GLN A 212 -18.78 2.41 -12.03
N THR A 213 -20.01 2.51 -11.53
CA THR A 213 -21.10 3.25 -12.18
C THR A 213 -21.14 4.73 -11.79
N ARG A 214 -20.88 5.04 -10.51
CA ARG A 214 -21.06 6.37 -9.91
C ARG A 214 -19.95 6.68 -8.88
N PRO A 215 -18.67 6.71 -9.29
CA PRO A 215 -17.60 7.06 -8.36
C PRO A 215 -17.73 8.53 -7.91
N PRO A 216 -17.24 8.89 -6.71
CA PRO A 216 -17.19 10.28 -6.25
C PRO A 216 -16.52 11.20 -7.27
N PRO A 217 -16.97 12.46 -7.39
CA PRO A 217 -16.26 13.47 -8.16
C PRO A 217 -14.80 13.58 -7.70
N HIS A 218 -13.89 13.69 -8.66
CA HIS A 218 -12.45 13.81 -8.41
C HIS A 218 -11.83 12.62 -7.65
N SER A 219 -12.40 11.43 -7.76
CA SER A 219 -11.78 10.21 -7.22
C SER A 219 -10.63 9.72 -8.09
N SER A 220 -9.67 9.04 -7.46
CA SER A 220 -8.75 8.12 -8.13
C SER A 220 -9.51 6.98 -8.81
N PRO A 221 -8.97 6.31 -9.86
CA PRO A 221 -9.64 5.17 -10.48
C PRO A 221 -9.75 3.94 -9.56
N ASP A 222 -8.77 3.79 -8.65
CA ASP A 222 -8.69 2.66 -7.73
C ASP A 222 -9.56 2.88 -6.50
N LEU A 223 -10.17 1.79 -6.03
CA LEU A 223 -10.97 1.71 -4.81
C LEU A 223 -10.23 0.85 -3.77
N TYR A 224 -10.19 1.33 -2.54
CA TYR A 224 -9.58 0.65 -1.41
C TYR A 224 -10.68 0.28 -0.42
N VAL A 225 -10.71 -0.95 0.06
CA VAL A 225 -11.71 -1.41 1.02
C VAL A 225 -11.00 -2.03 2.20
N ILE A 226 -11.24 -1.53 3.40
CA ILE A 226 -10.79 -2.20 4.62
C ILE A 226 -11.91 -3.11 5.08
N LEU A 227 -11.62 -4.41 5.17
CA LEU A 227 -12.48 -5.41 5.77
C LEU A 227 -11.99 -5.69 7.18
N ILE A 228 -12.85 -5.49 8.18
CA ILE A 228 -12.55 -5.81 9.59
C ILE A 228 -13.46 -6.96 10.04
N ALA A 229 -12.87 -8.07 10.49
CA ALA A 229 -13.59 -9.22 11.03
C ALA A 229 -12.79 -9.87 12.16
N ASP A 230 -13.46 -10.17 13.29
CA ASP A 230 -12.86 -10.67 14.54
C ASP A 230 -11.53 -9.96 14.90
N SER A 231 -11.55 -8.63 14.98
CA SER A 231 -10.37 -7.79 15.30
C SER A 231 -9.21 -7.84 14.30
N ARG A 232 -9.41 -8.37 13.08
CA ARG A 232 -8.40 -8.40 12.02
C ARG A 232 -8.84 -7.52 10.87
N SER A 233 -7.94 -6.64 10.45
CA SER A 233 -8.15 -5.76 9.30
C SER A 233 -7.32 -6.25 8.12
N VAL A 234 -7.95 -6.40 6.96
CA VAL A 234 -7.29 -6.67 5.68
C VAL A 234 -7.67 -5.62 4.66
N LEU A 235 -6.76 -5.36 3.72
CA LEU A 235 -6.97 -4.39 2.65
C LEU A 235 -7.37 -5.11 1.37
N LEU A 236 -8.52 -4.77 0.80
CA LEU A 236 -8.85 -5.07 -0.58
C LEU A 236 -8.57 -3.86 -1.46
N VAL A 237 -7.98 -4.08 -2.63
CA VAL A 237 -7.66 -3.06 -3.61
C VAL A 237 -8.24 -3.46 -4.95
N TYR A 238 -9.24 -2.71 -5.40
CA TYR A 238 -9.80 -2.84 -6.74
C TYR A 238 -9.11 -1.85 -7.68
N GLN A 239 -8.33 -2.37 -8.62
CA GLN A 239 -7.64 -1.57 -9.64
C GLN A 239 -8.42 -1.64 -10.95
N LYS A 240 -9.13 -0.54 -11.28
CA LYS A 240 -10.01 -0.48 -12.45
C LYS A 240 -9.28 -0.74 -13.76
N GLU A 241 -8.03 -0.28 -13.87
CA GLU A 241 -7.19 -0.50 -15.07
C GLU A 241 -7.04 -1.99 -15.43
N PHE A 242 -7.01 -2.86 -14.42
CA PHE A 242 -6.78 -4.30 -14.61
C PHE A 242 -8.03 -5.15 -14.40
N GLU A 243 -9.14 -4.55 -13.99
CA GLU A 243 -10.36 -5.24 -13.57
C GLU A 243 -10.07 -6.36 -12.55
N LYS A 244 -9.17 -6.08 -11.61
CA LYS A 244 -8.73 -7.04 -10.58
C LYS A 244 -8.96 -6.50 -9.19
N ILE A 245 -9.25 -7.41 -8.27
CA ILE A 245 -9.29 -7.14 -6.85
C ILE A 245 -8.22 -7.96 -6.14
N THR A 246 -7.48 -7.29 -5.25
CA THR A 246 -6.38 -7.88 -4.49
C THR A 246 -6.65 -7.73 -3.01
N LEU A 247 -6.64 -8.83 -2.27
CA LEU A 247 -6.62 -8.85 -0.80
C LEU A 247 -5.18 -8.90 -0.30
N ILE A 248 -4.86 -8.05 0.68
CA ILE A 248 -3.56 -7.95 1.34
C ILE A 248 -3.78 -8.14 2.84
N ASP A 249 -3.17 -9.20 3.38
CA ASP A 249 -3.28 -9.59 4.79
C ASP A 249 -1.89 -9.65 5.44
N SER A 250 -1.67 -8.81 6.45
CA SER A 250 -0.41 -8.72 7.20
C SER A 250 -0.26 -9.71 8.35
N HIS A 251 -1.30 -10.50 8.68
CA HIS A 251 -1.25 -11.47 9.76
C HIS A 251 -0.41 -12.70 9.40
N SER A 252 -0.14 -13.55 10.39
CA SER A 252 0.54 -14.84 10.19
C SER A 252 -0.48 -15.92 9.83
N HIS A 253 -0.13 -16.78 8.87
CA HIS A 253 -1.00 -17.83 8.34
C HIS A 253 -0.39 -19.22 8.55
N MET A 254 -0.57 -19.79 9.76
CA MET A 254 -0.02 -21.09 10.17
C MET A 254 1.49 -21.23 9.87
N HIS A 255 1.85 -21.94 8.79
CA HIS A 255 3.23 -22.18 8.35
C HIS A 255 3.74 -21.11 7.37
N SER A 256 3.03 -20.00 7.22
CA SER A 256 3.35 -18.89 6.33
C SER A 256 3.13 -17.56 7.05
N GLY A 257 3.76 -16.51 6.54
CA GLY A 257 3.60 -15.16 7.07
C GLY A 257 2.35 -14.50 6.52
N SER A 258 2.51 -13.27 6.04
CA SER A 258 1.51 -12.48 5.33
C SER A 258 1.10 -13.15 4.02
N VAL A 259 -0.02 -12.68 3.47
CA VAL A 259 -0.58 -13.18 2.22
C VAL A 259 -1.04 -12.02 1.35
N ILE A 260 -0.84 -12.17 0.05
CA ILE A 260 -1.53 -11.39 -0.97
C ILE A 260 -2.31 -12.37 -1.83
N ALA A 261 -3.59 -12.12 -2.04
CA ALA A 261 -4.47 -12.92 -2.89
C ALA A 261 -5.12 -12.03 -3.95
N GLN A 262 -5.28 -12.52 -5.17
CA GLN A 262 -5.81 -11.74 -6.29
C GLN A 262 -6.73 -12.57 -7.17
N VAL A 263 -7.81 -11.94 -7.63
CA VAL A 263 -8.72 -12.46 -8.66
C VAL A 263 -9.06 -11.37 -9.68
N GLU A 264 -9.51 -11.79 -10.85
CA GLU A 264 -10.31 -10.92 -11.72
C GLU A 264 -11.64 -10.59 -11.04
N ILE A 265 -12.20 -9.40 -11.32
CA ILE A 265 -13.40 -8.92 -10.62
C ILE A 265 -14.61 -9.83 -10.86
N THR A 266 -14.69 -10.48 -12.02
CA THR A 266 -15.68 -11.50 -12.36
C THR A 266 -15.67 -12.71 -11.41
N HIS A 267 -14.54 -12.94 -10.74
CA HIS A 267 -14.32 -14.03 -9.78
C HIS A 267 -14.26 -13.55 -8.33
N LEU A 268 -14.77 -12.35 -8.01
CA LEU A 268 -14.82 -11.79 -6.65
C LEU A 268 -15.42 -12.77 -5.62
N ARG A 269 -16.42 -13.55 -6.02
CA ARG A 269 -17.07 -14.55 -5.17
C ARG A 269 -16.08 -15.59 -4.65
N ASP A 270 -15.17 -16.05 -5.50
CA ASP A 270 -14.17 -17.05 -5.13
C ASP A 270 -13.18 -16.49 -4.11
N LEU A 271 -12.77 -15.21 -4.26
CA LEU A 271 -11.92 -14.54 -3.27
C LEU A 271 -12.62 -14.42 -1.90
N CYS A 272 -13.91 -14.07 -1.88
CA CYS A 272 -14.68 -13.95 -0.64
C CYS A 272 -14.81 -15.30 0.09
N PHE A 273 -15.10 -16.37 -0.65
CA PHE A 273 -15.18 -17.71 -0.08
C PHE A 273 -13.83 -18.25 0.36
N TRP A 274 -12.78 -17.97 -0.40
CA TRP A 274 -11.42 -18.30 -0.02
C TRP A 274 -11.02 -17.62 1.28
N TYR A 275 -11.30 -16.31 1.43
CA TYR A 275 -10.97 -15.61 2.67
C TYR A 275 -11.79 -16.09 3.88
N ASP A 276 -13.08 -16.40 3.71
CA ASP A 276 -13.88 -17.07 4.75
C ASP A 276 -13.27 -18.42 5.18
N ALA A 277 -12.82 -19.22 4.21
CA ALA A 277 -12.12 -20.48 4.51
C ALA A 277 -10.81 -20.25 5.28
N ILE A 278 -10.02 -19.24 4.91
CA ILE A 278 -8.82 -18.83 5.65
C ILE A 278 -9.16 -18.44 7.08
N CYS A 279 -10.23 -17.67 7.32
CA CYS A 279 -10.69 -17.34 8.67
C CYS A 279 -10.92 -18.60 9.54
N ILE A 280 -11.51 -19.64 8.96
CA ILE A 280 -11.80 -20.90 9.63
C ILE A 280 -10.53 -21.72 9.85
N GLU A 281 -9.76 -21.96 8.79
CA GLU A 281 -8.63 -22.89 8.79
C GLU A 281 -7.43 -22.36 9.57
N VAL A 282 -7.12 -21.08 9.40
CA VAL A 282 -5.92 -20.47 10.00
C VAL A 282 -6.20 -19.95 11.41
N PHE A 283 -7.40 -19.41 11.63
CA PHE A 283 -7.69 -18.67 12.86
C PHE A 283 -8.80 -19.31 13.70
N GLY A 284 -9.45 -20.36 13.20
CA GLY A 284 -10.50 -21.07 13.94
C GLY A 284 -11.77 -20.25 14.14
N THR A 285 -12.01 -19.20 13.35
CA THR A 285 -13.16 -18.32 13.52
C THR A 285 -14.12 -18.37 12.34
N ARG A 286 -15.39 -18.03 12.61
CA ARG A 286 -16.44 -17.86 11.62
C ARG A 286 -17.11 -16.51 11.87
N PRO A 287 -16.62 -15.42 11.25
CA PRO A 287 -17.15 -14.10 11.54
C PRO A 287 -18.65 -14.04 11.25
N ASP A 288 -19.44 -13.79 12.30
CA ASP A 288 -20.88 -13.55 12.25
C ASP A 288 -21.21 -12.05 12.13
N CYS A 289 -20.17 -11.21 12.19
CA CYS A 289 -20.20 -9.79 11.91
C CYS A 289 -18.89 -9.34 11.28
N TYR A 290 -18.95 -8.26 10.49
CA TYR A 290 -17.78 -7.64 9.88
C TYR A 290 -18.08 -6.19 9.47
N GLU A 291 -17.03 -5.41 9.28
CA GLU A 291 -17.09 -4.03 8.79
C GLU A 291 -16.49 -3.96 7.38
N LEU A 292 -17.11 -3.18 6.49
CA LEU A 292 -16.50 -2.74 5.24
C LEU A 292 -16.40 -1.22 5.20
N SER A 293 -15.19 -0.70 5.09
CA SER A 293 -14.92 0.72 4.92
C SER A 293 -14.36 0.98 3.52
N PHE A 294 -15.14 1.67 2.68
CA PHE A 294 -14.76 2.01 1.31
C PHE A 294 -14.01 3.35 1.32
N LEU A 295 -12.79 3.35 0.79
CA LEU A 295 -11.86 4.46 0.81
C LEU A 295 -11.38 4.77 -0.60
N TYR A 296 -11.13 6.05 -0.87
CA TYR A 296 -10.56 6.50 -2.13
C TYR A 296 -9.64 7.69 -1.95
N PHE A 297 -8.76 7.91 -2.92
CA PHE A 297 -7.96 9.12 -2.96
C PHE A 297 -8.71 10.22 -3.70
N LYS A 298 -8.89 11.36 -3.05
CA LYS A 298 -9.44 12.55 -3.68
C LYS A 298 -8.32 13.28 -4.43
N ASN A 299 -8.43 13.29 -5.76
CA ASN A 299 -7.59 14.09 -6.65
C ASN A 299 -7.97 15.56 -6.49
N PHE A 300 -7.12 16.37 -5.88
CA PHE A 300 -7.28 17.82 -5.98
C PHE A 300 -6.78 18.23 -7.36
N GLY A 301 -7.67 18.80 -8.19
CA GLY A 301 -7.24 19.49 -9.39
C GLY A 301 -6.28 20.61 -9.02
N TYR A 302 -5.44 21.04 -9.97
CA TYR A 302 -4.37 22.03 -9.80
C TYR A 302 -4.82 23.41 -9.25
N GLY A 303 -6.11 23.62 -8.95
CA GLY A 303 -6.68 24.85 -8.39
C GLY A 303 -7.13 24.78 -6.93
N ASP A 304 -7.15 23.61 -6.29
CA ASP A 304 -7.65 23.46 -4.92
C ASP A 304 -6.51 23.23 -3.90
N ILE A 305 -5.46 24.06 -3.96
CA ILE A 305 -4.48 24.15 -2.87
C ILE A 305 -5.01 25.15 -1.85
N PRO A 306 -5.46 24.74 -0.65
CA PRO A 306 -5.86 25.69 0.38
C PRO A 306 -4.60 26.42 0.85
N GLY A 307 -4.53 27.73 0.63
CA GLY A 307 -3.44 28.58 1.12
C GLY A 307 -2.79 29.52 0.11
N ILE A 308 -3.29 29.61 -1.13
CA ILE A 308 -2.91 30.68 -2.06
C ILE A 308 -4.18 31.32 -2.62
N SER A 309 -4.69 32.31 -1.90
CA SER A 309 -5.66 33.31 -2.36
C SER A 309 -5.28 34.64 -1.74
#